data_AF-A0A0J6WCH7-F1
#
_entry.id   AF-A0A0J6WCH7-F1
#
_cell.length_a   1.000
_cell.length_b   1.000
_cell.length_c   1.000
_cell.angle_alpha   90.00
_cell.angle_beta   90.00
_cell.angle_gamma   90.00
#
_symmetry.space_group_name_H-M   'P 1'
#
loop_
_entity.id
_entity.type
_entity.pdbx_description
1 polymer ?
#
loop_
_entity_poly.entity_id
_entity_poly.type
_entity_poly.pdbx_seq_one_letter_code
_entity_poly.pdbx_strand_id
1 'polypeptide(L)'
;MAKHARNSARSAPVRTYLKAGVTAAGVGGAALAYAGALSLVPHDSTAPVSYDVLLASTGQDCTVAGADCVTGADGPAVAAATPSAAAALRPIIGPNGWLIGDGADAAADCTGRACNGQNGGLLGGNGGDGANGGSGGKAGLYFGNGGDGGAGKAGVNGGAGGAGGSAGLFGNGGKGGAGADITNSTADNPATTTVNEGDAVGGAGGAGGEGGTFGGQSGDGGKGGNATSVNGSAKGGSGGRGGLNHDASGVAGKGGDGGNATSGTGGSATGGAGGAGGESSVGGTGGEAGNGGSATAGGGSAATGGKGGNGGGAGGSGTGGSAGNGGKATSGSGKATGGAGGNGGDSTGFTGNGGDGGDGGDAVTTGTAKGGSAGSGGAGGTFGSDGADGKAGSPSASQSAKTSSDD
;
A
#
# COMPACT_ATOMS: atom_id res chain seq x y z
N MET A 1 -64.51 -4.55 11.70
CA MET A 1 -64.31 -4.92 13.11
C MET A 1 -62.84 -5.28 13.30
N ALA A 2 -62.21 -4.66 14.31
CA ALA A 2 -60.98 -5.01 15.04
C ALA A 2 -59.76 -5.56 14.25
N LYS A 3 -58.71 -4.75 14.02
CA LYS A 3 -57.53 -4.55 14.92
C LYS A 3 -56.75 -5.82 15.20
N HIS A 4 -55.50 -5.89 14.72
CA HIS A 4 -54.33 -6.05 15.59
C HIS A 4 -53.06 -5.56 14.88
N ALA A 5 -52.64 -4.35 15.26
CA ALA A 5 -51.33 -3.80 14.98
C ALA A 5 -50.25 -4.64 15.70
N ARG A 6 -49.24 -5.10 14.96
CA ARG A 6 -48.05 -5.72 15.59
C ARG A 6 -47.05 -4.62 15.91
N ASN A 7 -46.83 -4.50 17.21
CA ASN A 7 -45.92 -3.59 17.88
C ASN A 7 -44.48 -3.87 17.42
N SER A 8 -43.89 -3.02 16.57
CA SER A 8 -42.46 -3.05 16.29
C SER A 8 -41.74 -2.13 17.27
N ALA A 9 -41.28 -2.70 18.38
CA ALA A 9 -40.37 -2.03 19.28
C ALA A 9 -39.03 -1.81 18.57
N ARG A 10 -38.79 -0.57 18.15
CA ARG A 10 -37.47 -0.11 17.70
C ARG A 10 -36.53 -0.09 18.91
N SER A 11 -35.68 -1.11 19.04
CA SER A 11 -34.56 -1.07 19.98
C SER A 11 -33.46 -0.18 19.40
N ALA A 12 -33.25 0.98 20.01
CA ALA A 12 -32.12 1.86 19.71
C ALA A 12 -30.83 1.27 20.29
N PRO A 13 -29.70 1.23 19.55
CA PRO A 13 -28.42 0.93 20.16
C PRO A 13 -27.90 2.15 20.93
N VAL A 14 -27.89 2.02 22.26
CA VAL A 14 -27.19 2.92 23.19
C VAL A 14 -25.69 2.82 22.87
N ARG A 15 -25.14 3.87 22.24
CA ARG A 15 -23.68 4.03 22.09
C ARG A 15 -23.11 4.66 23.36
N THR A 16 -22.53 3.80 24.19
CA THR A 16 -21.65 4.20 25.30
C THR A 16 -20.35 4.78 24.70
N TYR A 17 -20.26 6.10 24.64
CA TYR A 17 -19.00 6.78 24.34
C TYR A 17 -18.14 6.82 25.61
N LEU A 18 -16.98 6.16 25.56
CA LEU A 18 -15.93 6.35 26.55
C LEU A 18 -15.47 7.82 26.50
N LYS A 19 -15.67 8.51 27.62
CA LYS A 19 -15.11 9.84 27.91
C LYS A 19 -13.60 9.70 28.13
N ALA A 20 -12.80 10.22 27.21
CA ALA A 20 -11.41 10.58 27.49
C ALA A 20 -11.38 12.07 27.89
N GLY A 21 -10.93 12.34 29.11
CA GLY A 21 -10.91 13.67 29.70
C GLY A 21 -9.90 14.59 29.01
N VAL A 22 -10.40 15.73 28.52
CA VAL A 22 -9.60 16.91 28.20
C VAL A 22 -9.61 17.79 29.45
N THR A 23 -8.52 17.80 30.21
CA THR A 23 -8.31 18.84 31.22
C THR A 23 -7.75 20.07 30.54
N ALA A 24 -8.61 21.07 30.42
CA ALA A 24 -8.24 22.44 30.14
C ALA A 24 -7.41 23.02 31.29
N ALA A 25 -6.27 23.63 30.95
CA ALA A 25 -5.71 24.72 31.73
C ALA A 25 -5.33 25.81 30.73
N GLY A 26 -6.16 26.84 30.67
CA GLY A 26 -5.91 28.01 29.85
C GLY A 26 -5.02 29.01 30.59
N VAL A 27 -4.16 29.70 29.83
CA VAL A 27 -3.73 31.10 30.03
C VAL A 27 -3.37 31.55 28.60
N GLY A 28 -4.14 32.41 27.95
CA GLY A 28 -3.98 33.85 28.06
C GLY A 28 -3.10 34.34 26.90
N GLY A 29 -3.73 34.95 25.88
CA GLY A 29 -3.00 35.52 24.74
C GLY A 29 -2.05 36.64 25.16
N ALA A 30 -0.93 36.78 24.45
CA ALA A 30 -0.06 37.94 24.55
C ALA A 30 0.56 38.29 23.18
N ALA A 31 0.11 39.44 22.69
CA ALA A 31 0.70 40.43 21.78
C ALA A 31 1.91 40.06 20.89
N LEU A 32 1.68 40.18 19.57
CA LEU A 32 2.72 40.54 18.59
C LEU A 32 3.14 42.00 18.81
N ALA A 33 4.36 42.23 19.31
CA ALA A 33 4.98 43.55 19.28
C ALA A 33 5.83 43.68 18.01
N TYR A 34 5.24 44.29 16.97
CA TYR A 34 5.93 44.70 15.76
C TYR A 34 6.62 46.04 16.03
N ALA A 35 7.94 46.04 16.20
CA ALA A 35 8.74 47.26 16.25
C ALA A 35 9.54 47.37 14.93
N GLY A 36 8.89 47.93 13.91
CA GLY A 36 9.57 48.36 12.69
C GLY A 36 10.14 49.76 12.90
N ALA A 37 11.46 49.87 12.95
CA ALA A 37 12.15 51.15 12.77
C ALA A 37 12.85 51.12 11.40
N LEU A 38 12.15 51.63 10.39
CA LEU A 38 12.69 51.89 9.06
C LEU A 38 13.64 53.10 9.18
N SER A 39 14.95 52.85 9.17
CA SER A 39 15.96 53.91 9.04
C SER A 39 16.77 53.67 7.77
N LEU A 40 16.64 54.60 6.82
CA LEU A 40 17.46 54.68 5.62
C LEU A 40 18.89 55.10 6.02
N VAL A 41 19.88 54.23 5.77
CA VAL A 41 21.32 54.56 5.86
C VAL A 41 22.03 53.91 4.66
N PRO A 42 22.98 54.59 4.00
CA PRO A 42 23.41 54.28 2.63
C PRO A 42 24.34 53.08 2.53
N HIS A 43 24.33 52.48 1.34
CA HIS A 43 25.25 51.42 0.92
C HIS A 43 26.69 51.93 0.92
N ASP A 44 27.51 51.50 1.86
CA ASP A 44 28.93 51.24 1.64
C ASP A 44 29.48 50.25 2.67
N SER A 45 29.90 49.10 2.16
CA SER A 45 30.73 48.01 2.73
C SER A 45 31.09 48.05 4.22
N THR A 46 30.67 47.03 4.99
CA THR A 46 31.54 46.14 5.82
C THR A 46 30.73 45.10 6.63
N ALA A 47 31.18 43.83 6.59
CA ALA A 47 30.86 42.67 7.43
C ALA A 47 29.45 42.00 7.33
N PRO A 48 29.37 40.65 7.33
CA PRO A 48 28.10 39.93 7.42
C PRO A 48 27.46 40.19 8.79
N VAL A 49 26.25 40.72 8.78
CA VAL A 49 25.40 40.84 9.98
C VAL A 49 24.90 39.44 10.35
N SER A 50 25.39 38.92 11.49
CA SER A 50 24.83 37.75 12.16
C SER A 50 23.63 38.19 12.97
N TYR A 51 22.47 37.58 12.74
CA TYR A 51 21.31 37.76 13.62
C TYR A 51 21.30 36.63 14.64
N ASP A 52 21.67 36.94 15.89
CA ASP A 52 21.41 36.05 17.00
C ASP A 52 19.92 36.12 17.34
N VAL A 53 19.16 35.12 16.90
CA VAL A 53 17.80 34.93 17.39
C VAL A 53 17.89 34.32 18.78
N LEU A 54 17.94 35.18 19.80
CA LEU A 54 17.72 34.80 21.19
C LEU A 54 16.26 34.35 21.34
N LEU A 55 16.02 33.03 21.30
CA LEU A 55 14.80 32.47 21.86
C LEU A 55 14.81 32.82 23.36
N ALA A 56 13.89 33.69 23.78
CA ALA A 56 13.63 33.96 25.18
C ALA A 56 13.17 32.67 25.86
N SER A 57 14.13 31.89 26.36
CA SER A 57 13.87 30.93 27.43
C SER A 57 13.55 31.77 28.65
N THR A 58 12.26 31.99 28.93
CA THR A 58 11.83 32.40 30.26
C THR A 58 12.16 31.22 31.15
N GLY A 59 13.27 31.36 31.89
CA GLY A 59 13.86 30.28 32.68
C GLY A 59 12.81 29.61 33.56
N GLN A 60 12.79 28.28 33.48
CA GLN A 60 12.38 27.39 34.55
C GLN A 60 13.27 26.15 34.40
N ASP A 61 14.32 26.07 35.20
CA ASP A 61 14.99 24.81 35.49
C ASP A 61 13.95 23.86 36.12
N CYS A 62 13.68 22.71 35.48
CA CYS A 62 13.30 21.43 36.12
C CYS A 62 12.88 20.42 35.04
N THR A 63 13.64 19.33 34.87
CA THR A 63 13.22 18.18 34.06
C THR A 63 12.77 17.00 34.94
N VAL A 64 11.55 16.54 34.64
CA VAL A 64 10.98 15.17 34.74
C VAL A 64 10.67 14.57 36.13
N ALA A 65 9.36 14.45 36.38
CA ALA A 65 8.65 13.46 37.19
C ALA A 65 9.15 13.18 38.63
N GLY A 66 8.48 13.80 39.59
CA GLY A 66 8.58 13.53 41.02
C GLY A 66 9.13 14.75 41.75
N ALA A 67 8.27 15.40 42.53
CA ALA A 67 8.59 16.63 43.26
C ALA A 67 9.87 16.51 44.12
N ASP A 68 10.82 17.41 43.93
CA ASP A 68 11.24 18.44 44.90
C ASP A 68 12.63 18.98 44.51
N CYS A 69 12.77 20.29 44.34
CA CYS A 69 13.99 20.94 43.88
C CYS A 69 14.80 21.52 45.07
N VAL A 70 15.99 20.96 45.26
CA VAL A 70 17.16 21.48 46.01
C VAL A 70 17.07 21.52 47.54
N THR A 71 17.81 20.61 48.21
CA THR A 71 18.83 21.01 49.20
C THR A 71 20.06 20.08 49.17
N GLY A 72 21.25 20.65 48.94
CA GLY A 72 22.47 20.34 49.71
C GLY A 72 23.43 19.21 49.29
N ALA A 73 24.61 19.65 48.84
CA ALA A 73 25.97 19.09 49.08
C ALA A 73 26.41 17.80 48.35
N ASP A 74 27.13 17.95 47.23
CA ASP A 74 28.57 17.60 47.08
C ASP A 74 29.01 17.46 45.60
N GLY A 75 29.77 18.46 45.09
CA GLY A 75 30.74 18.37 43.97
C GLY A 75 30.22 18.36 42.50
N PRO A 76 30.78 19.18 41.57
CA PRO A 76 30.41 19.11 40.16
C PRO A 76 31.24 18.04 39.44
N ALA A 77 30.61 16.91 39.09
CA ALA A 77 31.10 16.08 37.99
C ALA A 77 30.71 16.77 36.67
N VAL A 78 31.71 17.18 35.91
CA VAL A 78 31.56 17.79 34.59
C VAL A 78 31.06 16.70 33.63
N ALA A 79 29.74 16.50 33.56
CA ALA A 79 29.14 15.72 32.48
C ALA A 79 29.21 16.60 31.23
N ALA A 80 30.19 16.33 30.37
CA ALA A 80 30.25 16.90 29.04
C ALA A 80 28.94 16.56 28.33
N ALA A 81 28.06 17.57 28.23
CA ALA A 81 26.90 17.51 27.37
C ALA A 81 27.43 17.38 25.95
N THR A 82 27.39 16.16 25.41
CA THR A 82 27.53 15.95 23.97
C THR A 82 26.47 16.82 23.31
N PRO A 83 26.83 17.76 22.42
CA PRO A 83 25.84 18.57 21.76
C PRO A 83 24.90 17.63 21.00
N SER A 84 23.62 17.68 21.35
CA SER A 84 22.56 17.17 20.49
C SER A 84 22.83 17.74 19.10
N ALA A 85 22.97 16.88 18.10
CA ALA A 85 23.20 17.30 16.72
C ALA A 85 22.21 18.41 16.41
N ALA A 86 22.72 19.62 16.15
CA ALA A 86 21.89 20.72 15.70
C ALA A 86 21.03 20.18 14.58
N ALA A 87 19.71 20.22 14.72
CA ALA A 87 18.80 19.88 13.65
C ALA A 87 19.19 20.76 12.47
N ALA A 88 19.93 20.20 11.50
CA ALA A 88 20.38 20.94 10.35
C ALA A 88 19.11 21.45 9.67
N LEU A 89 18.87 22.76 9.77
CA LEU A 89 17.74 23.40 9.12
C LEU A 89 17.85 23.06 7.63
N ARG A 90 16.86 22.35 7.10
CA ARG A 90 16.78 22.06 5.67
C ARG A 90 16.92 23.38 4.91
N PRO A 91 17.69 23.44 3.82
CA PRO A 91 17.77 24.63 2.99
C PRO A 91 16.37 25.11 2.60
N ILE A 92 16.17 26.41 2.40
CA ILE A 92 14.89 26.91 1.87
C ILE A 92 14.72 26.39 0.44
N ILE A 93 15.78 26.54 -0.38
CA ILE A 93 15.85 26.10 -1.76
C ILE A 93 17.07 25.20 -1.93
N GLY A 94 16.96 24.12 -2.71
CA GLY A 94 18.05 23.22 -3.09
C GLY A 94 17.76 21.76 -2.78
N PRO A 95 18.74 20.85 -2.92
CA PRO A 95 18.57 19.45 -2.53
C PRO A 95 18.10 19.34 -1.08
N ASN A 96 17.07 18.53 -0.83
CA ASN A 96 16.39 18.46 0.47
C ASN A 96 15.82 19.79 0.96
N GLY A 97 15.54 20.75 0.06
CA GLY A 97 14.94 22.02 0.42
C GLY A 97 13.51 21.86 0.91
N TRP A 98 13.10 22.62 1.95
CA TRP A 98 11.74 22.49 2.48
C TRP A 98 10.70 23.29 1.68
N LEU A 99 11.10 24.37 0.99
CA LEU A 99 10.21 25.16 0.14
C LEU A 99 10.27 24.68 -1.31
N ILE A 100 11.47 24.56 -1.86
CA ILE A 100 11.71 24.05 -3.22
C ILE A 100 12.92 23.11 -3.18
N GLY A 101 12.72 21.84 -3.52
CA GLY A 101 13.79 20.86 -3.50
C GLY A 101 13.31 19.42 -3.56
N ASP A 102 14.13 18.54 -4.11
CA ASP A 102 13.83 17.11 -4.10
C ASP A 102 14.00 16.54 -2.69
N GLY A 103 13.15 15.58 -2.33
CA GLY A 103 13.33 14.76 -1.14
C GLY A 103 14.43 13.73 -1.37
N ALA A 104 15.26 13.49 -0.36
CA ALA A 104 16.26 12.42 -0.41
C ALA A 104 15.62 11.04 -0.43
N ASP A 105 16.23 10.15 -1.21
CA ASP A 105 15.96 8.72 -1.19
C ASP A 105 16.37 8.11 0.15
N ALA A 106 15.68 7.04 0.52
CA ALA A 106 16.07 6.22 1.64
C ALA A 106 17.39 5.49 1.37
N ALA A 107 18.26 5.42 2.38
CA ALA A 107 19.48 4.63 2.28
C ALA A 107 19.16 3.13 2.13
N ALA A 108 19.94 2.41 1.32
CA ALA A 108 19.69 0.99 1.06
C ALA A 108 19.83 0.09 2.31
N ASP A 109 20.61 0.52 3.31
CA ASP A 109 20.84 -0.16 4.59
C ASP A 109 19.96 0.36 5.74
N CYS A 110 18.98 1.21 5.42
CA CYS A 110 18.03 1.75 6.38
C CYS A 110 17.28 0.65 7.15
N THR A 111 16.78 1.02 8.32
CA THR A 111 15.82 0.21 9.08
C THR A 111 14.66 1.07 9.58
N GLY A 112 13.50 0.44 9.77
CA GLY A 112 12.31 1.11 10.28
C GLY A 112 11.89 2.31 9.42
N ARG A 113 11.59 3.45 10.05
CA ARG A 113 11.06 4.63 9.36
C ARG A 113 12.08 5.37 8.48
N ALA A 114 13.38 5.11 8.68
CA ALA A 114 14.44 5.70 7.85
C ALA A 114 14.41 5.16 6.41
N CYS A 115 13.66 4.08 6.19
CA CYS A 115 13.44 3.48 4.89
C CYS A 115 12.42 4.18 4.01
N ASN A 116 11.74 5.20 4.54
CA ASN A 116 10.84 6.01 3.73
C ASN A 116 11.65 7.09 3.01
N GLY A 117 11.38 7.26 1.72
CA GLY A 117 11.86 8.41 0.97
C GLY A 117 11.30 9.70 1.55
N GLN A 118 12.09 10.77 1.51
CA GLN A 118 11.67 12.07 2.02
C GLN A 118 10.75 12.76 1.02
N ASN A 119 9.87 13.63 1.53
CA ASN A 119 9.04 14.46 0.67
C ASN A 119 9.86 15.57 0.02
N GLY A 120 9.47 15.92 -1.21
CA GLY A 120 9.90 17.14 -1.88
C GLY A 120 9.50 18.40 -1.09
N GLY A 121 10.02 19.54 -1.54
CA GLY A 121 9.72 20.85 -0.99
C GLY A 121 8.25 21.22 -1.17
N LEU A 122 7.73 22.10 -0.30
CA LEU A 122 6.32 22.45 -0.25
C LEU A 122 5.76 22.91 -1.61
N LEU A 123 6.49 23.73 -2.35
CA LEU A 123 6.03 24.31 -3.61
C LEU A 123 6.49 23.50 -4.82
N GLY A 124 7.58 22.75 -4.71
CA GLY A 124 8.09 21.95 -5.81
C GLY A 124 9.26 21.06 -5.44
N GLY A 125 9.42 20.00 -6.22
CA GLY A 125 10.45 18.98 -6.06
C GLY A 125 9.84 17.58 -6.06
N ASN A 126 10.65 16.60 -6.45
CA ASN A 126 10.27 15.21 -6.44
C ASN A 126 10.30 14.65 -5.01
N GLY A 127 9.47 13.65 -4.74
CA GLY A 127 9.66 12.80 -3.57
C GLY A 127 10.82 11.84 -3.80
N GLY A 128 11.55 11.52 -2.73
CA GLY A 128 12.61 10.51 -2.78
C GLY A 128 12.04 9.10 -2.73
N ASP A 129 12.82 8.12 -3.17
CA ASP A 129 12.43 6.72 -3.20
C ASP A 129 12.53 6.07 -1.82
N GLY A 130 11.64 5.13 -1.54
CA GLY A 130 11.73 4.25 -0.38
C GLY A 130 12.69 3.08 -0.61
N ALA A 131 13.13 2.43 0.47
CA ALA A 131 13.97 1.23 0.44
C ALA A 131 13.42 0.17 1.40
N ASN A 132 13.75 -1.12 1.24
CA ASN A 132 13.41 -2.20 2.20
C ASN A 132 11.94 -2.22 2.69
N GLY A 133 10.98 -1.97 1.79
CA GLY A 133 9.54 -1.91 2.10
C GLY A 133 9.04 -0.56 2.63
N GLY A 134 9.91 0.45 2.72
CA GLY A 134 9.53 1.82 3.06
C GLY A 134 8.88 2.55 1.89
N SER A 135 8.01 3.50 2.21
CA SER A 135 7.23 4.25 1.22
C SER A 135 8.07 5.28 0.48
N GLY A 136 7.71 5.56 -0.77
CA GLY A 136 8.21 6.71 -1.50
C GLY A 136 7.65 8.03 -0.94
N GLY A 137 8.43 9.09 -1.08
CA GLY A 137 8.09 10.44 -0.66
C GLY A 137 7.06 11.09 -1.59
N LYS A 138 6.28 12.02 -1.05
CA LYS A 138 5.36 12.86 -1.84
C LYS A 138 6.14 13.97 -2.55
N ALA A 139 5.70 14.32 -3.75
CA ALA A 139 6.19 15.49 -4.46
C ALA A 139 5.73 16.81 -3.80
N GLY A 140 6.31 17.92 -4.24
CA GLY A 140 5.85 19.27 -3.93
C GLY A 140 4.53 19.63 -4.58
N LEU A 141 3.85 20.66 -4.05
CA LEU A 141 2.46 20.97 -4.41
C LEU A 141 2.26 21.28 -5.90
N TYR A 142 3.14 22.06 -6.54
CA TYR A 142 2.91 22.48 -7.92
C TYR A 142 3.55 21.55 -8.95
N PHE A 143 4.81 21.16 -8.74
CA PHE A 143 5.54 20.33 -9.68
C PHE A 143 6.37 19.27 -8.95
N GLY A 144 6.35 18.06 -9.49
CA GLY A 144 7.22 16.98 -9.07
C GLY A 144 6.55 15.62 -9.15
N ASN A 145 7.37 14.59 -9.27
CA ASN A 145 6.95 13.21 -9.26
C ASN A 145 7.00 12.66 -7.84
N GLY A 146 6.05 11.79 -7.49
CA GLY A 146 6.16 11.00 -6.27
C GLY A 146 7.29 9.98 -6.38
N GLY A 147 7.97 9.70 -5.28
CA GLY A 147 9.04 8.69 -5.25
C GLY A 147 8.47 7.27 -5.29
N ASP A 148 9.24 6.32 -5.76
CA ASP A 148 8.87 4.92 -5.79
C ASP A 148 8.91 4.30 -4.39
N GLY A 149 8.02 3.35 -4.14
CA GLY A 149 8.03 2.53 -2.93
C GLY A 149 9.15 1.50 -2.97
N GLY A 150 9.84 1.31 -1.85
CA GLY A 150 10.93 0.34 -1.76
C GLY A 150 10.44 -1.10 -1.84
N ALA A 151 11.19 -1.96 -2.55
CA ALA A 151 10.93 -3.39 -2.54
C ALA A 151 11.03 -3.96 -1.11
N GLY A 152 10.10 -4.85 -0.77
CA GLY A 152 10.03 -5.50 0.52
C GLY A 152 11.23 -6.42 0.76
N LYS A 153 11.61 -6.56 2.03
CA LYS A 153 12.73 -7.39 2.45
C LYS A 153 12.25 -8.46 3.44
N ALA A 154 12.66 -9.71 3.21
CA ALA A 154 12.30 -10.82 4.10
C ALA A 154 12.66 -10.50 5.56
N GLY A 155 11.73 -10.77 6.48
CA GLY A 155 11.88 -10.48 7.91
C GLY A 155 11.66 -9.01 8.32
N VAL A 156 11.49 -8.08 7.37
CA VAL A 156 11.17 -6.67 7.64
C VAL A 156 9.72 -6.41 7.26
N ASN A 157 8.89 -5.95 8.21
CA ASN A 157 7.48 -5.62 7.96
C ASN A 157 6.71 -6.72 7.19
N GLY A 158 6.98 -7.99 7.51
CA GLY A 158 6.37 -9.14 6.81
C GLY A 158 6.76 -9.27 5.33
N GLY A 159 7.85 -8.63 4.89
CA GLY A 159 8.27 -8.60 3.50
C GLY A 159 7.46 -7.67 2.62
N ALA A 160 6.60 -6.81 3.17
CA ALA A 160 5.77 -5.93 2.35
C ALA A 160 6.60 -4.89 1.57
N GLY A 161 6.23 -4.65 0.32
CA GLY A 161 6.72 -3.54 -0.48
C GLY A 161 6.08 -2.21 -0.04
N GLY A 162 6.84 -1.12 -0.20
CA GLY A 162 6.42 0.22 0.17
C GLY A 162 5.44 0.82 -0.83
N ALA A 163 4.57 1.73 -0.37
CA ALA A 163 3.70 2.47 -1.28
C ALA A 163 4.47 3.55 -2.05
N GLY A 164 4.06 3.82 -3.28
CA GLY A 164 4.56 4.95 -4.06
C GLY A 164 4.05 6.30 -3.55
N GLY A 165 4.82 7.34 -3.83
CA GLY A 165 4.52 8.73 -3.54
C GLY A 165 3.47 9.32 -4.49
N SER A 166 2.63 10.23 -4.02
CA SER A 166 1.75 11.01 -4.90
C SER A 166 2.55 12.14 -5.55
N ALA A 167 2.18 12.47 -6.78
CA ALA A 167 2.66 13.64 -7.48
C ALA A 167 2.10 14.95 -6.90
N GLY A 168 2.67 16.06 -7.37
CA GLY A 168 2.10 17.40 -7.21
C GLY A 168 0.96 17.64 -8.19
N LEU A 169 0.62 18.91 -8.39
CA LEU A 169 -0.39 19.33 -9.36
C LEU A 169 -0.05 18.90 -10.79
N PHE A 170 1.24 18.92 -11.11
CA PHE A 170 1.83 18.36 -12.32
C PHE A 170 2.91 17.35 -11.94
N GLY A 171 2.82 16.14 -12.48
CA GLY A 171 3.82 15.09 -12.28
C GLY A 171 3.21 13.70 -12.19
N ASN A 172 4.08 12.70 -12.17
CA ASN A 172 3.70 11.30 -12.11
C ASN A 172 3.72 10.77 -10.68
N GLY A 173 2.77 9.90 -10.35
CA GLY A 173 2.80 9.14 -9.11
C GLY A 173 3.91 8.08 -9.15
N GLY A 174 4.53 7.82 -8.01
CA GLY A 174 5.56 6.79 -7.88
C GLY A 174 4.95 5.39 -7.87
N LYS A 175 5.69 4.38 -8.31
CA LYS A 175 5.25 2.98 -8.29
C LYS A 175 5.27 2.41 -6.88
N GLY A 176 4.44 1.41 -6.62
CA GLY A 176 4.52 0.59 -5.42
C GLY A 176 5.66 -0.43 -5.51
N GLY A 177 6.34 -0.67 -4.39
CA GLY A 177 7.40 -1.66 -4.29
C GLY A 177 6.88 -3.09 -4.34
N ALA A 178 7.64 -4.01 -4.92
CA ALA A 178 7.30 -5.43 -4.89
C ALA A 178 7.40 -6.00 -3.47
N GLY A 179 6.55 -6.97 -3.13
CA GLY A 179 6.69 -7.76 -1.90
C GLY A 179 7.82 -8.78 -1.98
N ALA A 180 8.39 -9.15 -0.84
CA ALA A 180 9.50 -10.09 -0.75
C ALA A 180 9.05 -11.53 -1.01
N ASP A 181 9.85 -12.26 -1.77
CA ASP A 181 9.75 -13.72 -1.87
C ASP A 181 10.20 -14.37 -0.56
N ILE A 182 9.43 -15.33 -0.07
CA ILE A 182 9.71 -16.06 1.17
C ILE A 182 9.79 -17.57 0.89
N THR A 183 10.92 -18.16 1.26
CA THR A 183 11.14 -19.62 1.22
C THR A 183 11.35 -20.13 2.63
N ASN A 184 10.55 -21.11 3.04
CA ASN A 184 10.67 -21.76 4.33
C ASN A 184 10.88 -23.28 4.19
N SER A 185 11.93 -23.80 4.82
CA SER A 185 12.28 -25.22 4.84
C SER A 185 12.37 -25.77 6.26
N THR A 186 12.07 -24.99 7.30
CA THR A 186 12.08 -25.50 8.68
C THR A 186 10.96 -26.50 8.89
N ALA A 187 11.22 -27.53 9.70
CA ALA A 187 10.19 -28.45 10.13
C ALA A 187 9.34 -27.78 11.22
N ASP A 188 8.05 -28.08 11.22
CA ASP A 188 7.13 -27.64 12.27
C ASP A 188 7.53 -28.27 13.61
N ASN A 189 7.68 -27.48 14.66
CA ASN A 189 8.07 -27.99 15.97
C ASN A 189 6.81 -28.40 16.75
N PRO A 190 6.63 -29.68 17.11
CA PRO A 190 5.42 -30.12 17.80
C PRO A 190 5.24 -29.51 19.20
N ALA A 191 6.26 -28.85 19.76
CA ALA A 191 6.19 -28.15 21.04
C ALA A 191 5.59 -26.74 20.95
N THR A 192 5.50 -26.13 19.77
CA THR A 192 5.02 -24.76 19.54
C THR A 192 3.63 -24.78 18.92
N THR A 193 2.60 -25.03 19.74
CA THR A 193 1.22 -25.23 19.26
C THR A 193 0.53 -23.98 18.71
N THR A 194 1.17 -22.81 18.77
CA THR A 194 0.60 -21.51 18.40
C THR A 194 1.19 -20.90 17.13
N VAL A 195 2.28 -21.47 16.59
CA VAL A 195 2.95 -21.00 15.38
C VAL A 195 3.39 -22.24 14.58
N ASN A 196 3.04 -22.30 13.29
CA ASN A 196 3.61 -23.32 12.42
C ASN A 196 4.91 -22.78 11.85
N GLU A 197 6.05 -23.24 12.36
CA GLU A 197 7.36 -22.77 11.87
C GLU A 197 7.64 -23.22 10.43
N GLY A 198 6.84 -24.12 9.86
CA GLY A 198 6.95 -24.52 8.47
C GLY A 198 6.32 -23.55 7.48
N ASP A 199 5.45 -22.63 7.91
CA ASP A 199 4.66 -21.79 6.99
C ASP A 199 5.51 -20.73 6.28
N ALA A 200 5.17 -20.44 5.02
CA ALA A 200 5.75 -19.36 4.23
C ALA A 200 4.66 -18.39 3.77
N VAL A 201 4.86 -17.09 3.98
CA VAL A 201 3.95 -16.04 3.53
C VAL A 201 4.74 -14.99 2.77
N GLY A 202 4.49 -14.87 1.47
CA GLY A 202 5.11 -13.87 0.61
C GLY A 202 4.64 -12.47 0.98
N GLY A 203 5.52 -11.49 0.82
CA GLY A 203 5.22 -10.10 1.15
C GLY A 203 4.15 -9.50 0.22
N ALA A 204 3.29 -8.62 0.73
CA ALA A 204 2.36 -7.89 -0.13
C ALA A 204 3.12 -6.85 -0.98
N GLY A 205 2.65 -6.60 -2.21
CA GLY A 205 3.10 -5.48 -3.02
C GLY A 205 2.53 -4.16 -2.51
N GLY A 206 3.29 -3.07 -2.65
CA GLY A 206 2.88 -1.72 -2.27
C GLY A 206 1.92 -1.10 -3.29
N ALA A 207 1.08 -0.17 -2.84
CA ALA A 207 0.19 0.57 -3.74
C ALA A 207 0.99 1.58 -4.59
N GLY A 208 0.53 1.83 -5.82
CA GLY A 208 1.00 2.92 -6.65
C GLY A 208 0.52 4.27 -6.15
N GLY A 209 1.30 5.31 -6.44
CA GLY A 209 1.04 6.69 -6.08
C GLY A 209 0.11 7.40 -7.05
N GLU A 210 -0.55 8.45 -6.58
CA GLU A 210 -1.49 9.22 -7.39
C GLU A 210 -0.75 10.12 -8.38
N GLY A 211 -1.29 10.25 -9.59
CA GLY A 211 -0.79 11.18 -10.60
C GLY A 211 -1.27 12.61 -10.35
N GLY A 212 -0.67 13.58 -11.04
CA GLY A 212 -1.02 14.99 -10.90
C GLY A 212 -2.41 15.34 -11.44
N THR A 213 -3.01 16.41 -10.92
CA THR A 213 -4.38 16.82 -11.28
C THR A 213 -4.48 17.45 -12.67
N PHE A 214 -3.44 18.16 -13.12
CA PHE A 214 -3.43 18.85 -14.40
C PHE A 214 -2.42 18.27 -15.39
N GLY A 215 -1.89 17.09 -15.10
CA GLY A 215 -0.97 16.37 -15.97
C GLY A 215 -0.10 15.38 -15.22
N GLY A 216 -0.01 14.17 -15.78
CA GLY A 216 0.88 13.10 -15.31
C GLY A 216 0.15 11.80 -15.05
N GLN A 217 0.90 10.71 -15.11
CA GLN A 217 0.40 9.35 -14.95
C GLN A 217 0.44 8.93 -13.49
N SER A 218 -0.51 8.08 -13.10
CA SER A 218 -0.47 7.44 -11.79
C SER A 218 0.56 6.32 -11.75
N GLY A 219 1.05 5.99 -10.57
CA GLY A 219 1.97 4.88 -10.37
C GLY A 219 1.27 3.54 -10.37
N ASP A 220 1.95 2.51 -10.86
CA ASP A 220 1.49 1.12 -10.79
C ASP A 220 1.65 0.55 -9.38
N GLY A 221 0.80 -0.41 -9.02
CA GLY A 221 0.95 -1.22 -7.83
C GLY A 221 2.09 -2.25 -7.97
N GLY A 222 2.78 -2.52 -6.87
CA GLY A 222 3.83 -3.53 -6.80
C GLY A 222 3.30 -4.95 -6.83
N LYS A 223 4.09 -5.89 -7.34
CA LYS A 223 3.73 -7.32 -7.33
C LYS A 223 3.80 -7.89 -5.91
N GLY A 224 2.95 -8.86 -5.60
CA GLY A 224 3.07 -9.67 -4.40
C GLY A 224 4.24 -10.65 -4.49
N GLY A 225 4.90 -10.90 -3.37
CA GLY A 225 6.00 -11.85 -3.26
C GLY A 225 5.52 -13.29 -3.26
N ASN A 226 6.32 -14.18 -3.81
CA ASN A 226 6.08 -15.62 -3.84
C ASN A 226 6.30 -16.25 -2.46
N ALA A 227 5.64 -17.38 -2.22
CA ALA A 227 5.86 -18.20 -1.03
C ALA A 227 6.17 -19.63 -1.41
N THR A 228 7.23 -20.19 -0.83
CA THR A 228 7.55 -21.62 -0.93
C THR A 228 7.71 -22.20 0.47
N SER A 229 6.96 -23.25 0.79
CA SER A 229 7.10 -24.00 2.04
C SER A 229 7.33 -25.48 1.78
N VAL A 230 8.34 -26.07 2.42
CA VAL A 230 8.61 -27.53 2.31
C VAL A 230 7.70 -28.33 3.26
N ASN A 231 7.56 -27.89 4.51
CA ASN A 231 6.93 -28.68 5.57
C ASN A 231 5.62 -28.07 6.10
N GLY A 232 5.22 -26.91 5.61
CA GLY A 232 4.02 -26.20 6.03
C GLY A 232 3.21 -25.67 4.86
N SER A 233 2.36 -24.70 5.14
CA SER A 233 1.54 -24.02 4.15
C SER A 233 2.31 -22.88 3.48
N ALA A 234 1.99 -22.60 2.22
CA ALA A 234 2.53 -21.48 1.47
C ALA A 234 1.40 -20.53 1.06
N LYS A 235 1.59 -19.23 1.30
CA LYS A 235 0.66 -18.19 0.86
C LYS A 235 1.39 -17.09 0.11
N GLY A 236 1.10 -16.92 -1.17
CA GLY A 236 1.63 -15.81 -1.95
C GLY A 236 1.11 -14.47 -1.45
N GLY A 237 1.94 -13.43 -1.56
CA GLY A 237 1.58 -12.07 -1.21
C GLY A 237 0.57 -11.48 -2.18
N SER A 238 -0.30 -10.59 -1.73
CA SER A 238 -1.20 -9.86 -2.63
C SER A 238 -0.45 -8.83 -3.46
N GLY A 239 -0.88 -8.59 -4.69
CA GLY A 239 -0.45 -7.44 -5.47
C GLY A 239 -1.00 -6.13 -4.91
N GLY A 240 -0.28 -5.04 -5.16
CA GLY A 240 -0.64 -3.68 -4.77
C GLY A 240 -1.66 -3.06 -5.72
N ARG A 241 -2.46 -2.12 -5.22
CA ARG A 241 -3.40 -1.36 -6.07
C ARG A 241 -2.66 -0.35 -6.95
N GLY A 242 -3.13 -0.13 -8.16
CA GLY A 242 -2.71 1.01 -8.98
C GLY A 242 -3.14 2.37 -8.42
N GLY A 243 -2.39 3.41 -8.76
CA GLY A 243 -2.63 4.77 -8.30
C GLY A 243 -3.80 5.46 -9.01
N LEU A 244 -4.38 6.46 -8.37
CA LEU A 244 -5.51 7.23 -8.92
C LEU A 244 -5.04 8.22 -9.99
N ASN A 245 -5.82 8.35 -11.06
CA ASN A 245 -5.63 9.35 -12.12
C ASN A 245 -6.65 10.48 -11.97
N HIS A 246 -6.15 11.71 -12.06
CA HIS A 246 -6.96 12.92 -12.01
C HIS A 246 -7.01 13.68 -13.34
N ASP A 247 -6.17 13.30 -14.31
CA ASP A 247 -6.09 13.93 -15.62
C ASP A 247 -7.17 13.38 -16.58
N ALA A 248 -7.89 14.28 -17.25
CA ALA A 248 -8.91 13.96 -18.26
C ALA A 248 -8.41 13.09 -19.42
N SER A 249 -7.10 13.11 -19.67
CA SER A 249 -6.43 12.34 -20.73
C SER A 249 -5.51 11.24 -20.18
N GLY A 250 -5.41 11.13 -18.85
CA GLY A 250 -4.51 10.21 -18.17
C GLY A 250 -5.03 8.77 -18.11
N VAL A 251 -4.11 7.87 -17.81
CA VAL A 251 -4.38 6.46 -17.49
C VAL A 251 -4.08 6.25 -16.03
N ALA A 252 -5.03 5.65 -15.30
CA ALA A 252 -4.80 5.26 -13.92
C ALA A 252 -3.83 4.08 -13.81
N GLY A 253 -3.20 3.94 -12.65
CA GLY A 253 -2.13 2.98 -12.45
C GLY A 253 -2.63 1.54 -12.56
N LYS A 254 -1.80 0.63 -13.02
CA LYS A 254 -2.13 -0.79 -13.06
C LYS A 254 -2.04 -1.41 -11.67
N GLY A 255 -2.89 -2.40 -11.38
CA GLY A 255 -2.73 -3.27 -10.22
C GLY A 255 -1.55 -4.23 -10.40
N GLY A 256 -0.86 -4.56 -9.32
CA GLY A 256 0.21 -5.55 -9.32
C GLY A 256 -0.32 -6.98 -9.30
N ASP A 257 0.40 -7.93 -9.89
CA ASP A 257 0.04 -9.36 -9.80
C ASP A 257 0.20 -9.89 -8.37
N GLY A 258 -0.60 -10.89 -8.00
CA GLY A 258 -0.42 -11.66 -6.78
C GLY A 258 0.75 -12.64 -6.90
N GLY A 259 1.43 -12.90 -5.78
CA GLY A 259 2.54 -13.84 -5.70
C GLY A 259 2.08 -15.30 -5.76
N ASN A 260 2.93 -16.17 -6.29
CA ASN A 260 2.66 -17.60 -6.36
C ASN A 260 2.89 -18.29 -5.00
N ALA A 261 2.25 -19.43 -4.79
CA ALA A 261 2.47 -20.28 -3.62
C ALA A 261 2.84 -21.71 -4.02
N THR A 262 3.85 -22.27 -3.37
CA THR A 262 4.24 -23.68 -3.51
C THR A 262 4.39 -24.32 -2.13
N SER A 263 3.59 -25.34 -1.82
CA SER A 263 3.70 -26.11 -0.58
C SER A 263 4.08 -27.57 -0.86
N GLY A 264 4.87 -28.16 0.04
CA GLY A 264 5.18 -29.58 0.02
C GLY A 264 4.02 -30.45 0.49
N THR A 265 4.32 -31.64 1.04
CA THR A 265 3.31 -32.63 1.42
C THR A 265 2.62 -32.37 2.77
N GLY A 266 3.07 -31.35 3.51
CA GLY A 266 2.63 -31.06 4.89
C GLY A 266 1.64 -29.91 5.04
N GLY A 267 1.42 -29.09 4.01
CA GLY A 267 0.54 -27.93 4.12
C GLY A 267 -0.06 -27.46 2.80
N SER A 268 -0.99 -26.52 2.90
CA SER A 268 -1.76 -26.01 1.76
C SER A 268 -1.05 -24.90 0.99
N ALA A 269 -1.31 -24.78 -0.31
CA ALA A 269 -0.80 -23.68 -1.13
C ALA A 269 -1.94 -22.73 -1.50
N THR A 270 -1.77 -21.43 -1.25
CA THR A 270 -2.73 -20.39 -1.63
C THR A 270 -2.04 -19.26 -2.38
N GLY A 271 -2.37 -19.06 -3.65
CA GLY A 271 -1.84 -17.95 -4.44
C GLY A 271 -2.32 -16.60 -3.91
N GLY A 272 -1.49 -15.57 -4.08
CA GLY A 272 -1.83 -14.20 -3.70
C GLY A 272 -2.90 -13.61 -4.61
N ALA A 273 -3.75 -12.72 -4.09
CA ALA A 273 -4.70 -12.00 -4.92
C ALA A 273 -3.98 -10.96 -5.80
N GLY A 274 -4.47 -10.74 -7.02
CA GLY A 274 -4.07 -9.61 -7.84
C GLY A 274 -4.57 -8.29 -7.24
N GLY A 275 -3.81 -7.23 -7.48
CA GLY A 275 -4.15 -5.86 -7.09
C GLY A 275 -5.20 -5.27 -8.03
N ALA A 276 -6.08 -4.42 -7.49
CA ALA A 276 -7.03 -3.70 -8.32
C ALA A 276 -6.32 -2.61 -9.15
N GLY A 277 -6.91 -2.29 -10.32
CA GLY A 277 -6.52 -1.12 -11.09
C GLY A 277 -6.80 0.18 -10.33
N GLY A 278 -6.13 1.26 -10.76
CA GLY A 278 -6.39 2.61 -10.31
C GLY A 278 -7.67 3.18 -10.92
N GLU A 279 -8.36 4.06 -10.21
CA GLU A 279 -9.52 4.78 -10.77
C GLU A 279 -9.08 6.01 -11.56
N SER A 280 -9.86 6.37 -12.58
CA SER A 280 -9.76 7.66 -13.27
C SER A 280 -10.99 8.52 -13.01
N SER A 281 -10.81 9.72 -12.45
CA SER A 281 -11.94 10.54 -11.99
C SER A 281 -12.71 11.29 -13.09
N VAL A 282 -12.07 11.62 -14.22
CA VAL A 282 -12.67 12.40 -15.32
C VAL A 282 -11.99 11.96 -16.61
N GLY A 283 -12.75 11.65 -17.67
CA GLY A 283 -12.33 11.47 -19.07
C GLY A 283 -11.32 10.37 -19.41
N GLY A 284 -10.46 10.00 -18.46
CA GLY A 284 -9.32 9.12 -18.66
C GLY A 284 -9.66 7.64 -18.49
N THR A 285 -8.68 6.80 -18.71
CA THR A 285 -8.83 5.34 -18.64
C THR A 285 -8.59 4.82 -17.23
N GLY A 286 -9.48 3.94 -16.77
CA GLY A 286 -9.25 3.17 -15.56
C GLY A 286 -8.07 2.21 -15.72
N GLY A 287 -7.40 1.89 -14.62
CA GLY A 287 -6.22 1.04 -14.63
C GLY A 287 -6.60 -0.43 -14.82
N GLU A 288 -5.76 -1.16 -15.54
CA GLU A 288 -5.85 -2.62 -15.61
C GLU A 288 -5.55 -3.23 -14.23
N ALA A 289 -6.22 -4.32 -13.89
CA ALA A 289 -5.94 -5.05 -12.65
C ALA A 289 -4.81 -6.09 -12.83
N GLY A 290 -4.23 -6.50 -11.70
CA GLY A 290 -3.26 -7.60 -11.66
C GLY A 290 -3.91 -8.97 -11.62
N ASN A 291 -3.20 -9.98 -12.09
CA ASN A 291 -3.65 -11.38 -12.04
C ASN A 291 -3.48 -11.98 -10.65
N GLY A 292 -4.28 -13.00 -10.34
CA GLY A 292 -4.09 -13.83 -9.16
C GLY A 292 -2.88 -14.76 -9.31
N GLY A 293 -2.14 -14.94 -8.22
CA GLY A 293 -1.01 -15.87 -8.16
C GLY A 293 -1.45 -17.33 -8.25
N SER A 294 -0.60 -18.18 -8.83
CA SER A 294 -0.85 -19.62 -8.90
C SER A 294 -0.51 -20.33 -7.60
N ALA A 295 -1.12 -21.49 -7.37
CA ALA A 295 -0.86 -22.35 -6.20
C ALA A 295 -0.51 -23.77 -6.62
N THR A 296 0.57 -24.32 -6.05
CA THR A 296 0.98 -25.71 -6.24
C THR A 296 1.16 -26.39 -4.88
N ALA A 297 0.44 -27.48 -4.63
CA ALA A 297 0.54 -28.24 -3.39
C ALA A 297 0.92 -29.71 -3.64
N GLY A 298 1.83 -30.25 -2.81
CA GLY A 298 2.28 -31.64 -2.90
C GLY A 298 1.33 -32.65 -2.23
N GLY A 299 1.31 -33.89 -2.74
CA GLY A 299 0.60 -35.00 -2.10
C GLY A 299 -0.92 -34.76 -1.98
N GLY A 300 -1.47 -35.02 -0.79
CA GLY A 300 -2.89 -34.84 -0.47
C GLY A 300 -3.30 -33.41 -0.09
N SER A 301 -2.38 -32.45 -0.13
CA SER A 301 -2.61 -31.08 0.31
C SER A 301 -3.50 -30.28 -0.64
N ALA A 302 -4.20 -29.27 -0.11
CA ALA A 302 -5.05 -28.41 -0.92
C ALA A 302 -4.24 -27.30 -1.62
N ALA A 303 -4.59 -27.01 -2.87
CA ALA A 303 -4.10 -25.87 -3.65
C ALA A 303 -5.26 -24.94 -4.02
N THR A 304 -5.12 -23.64 -3.76
CA THR A 304 -6.10 -22.61 -4.12
C THR A 304 -5.43 -21.46 -4.87
N GLY A 305 -5.83 -21.24 -6.11
CA GLY A 305 -5.35 -20.10 -6.91
C GLY A 305 -5.81 -18.77 -6.33
N GLY A 306 -4.98 -17.74 -6.48
CA GLY A 306 -5.31 -16.38 -6.08
C GLY A 306 -6.41 -15.78 -6.96
N LYS A 307 -7.22 -14.88 -6.42
CA LYS A 307 -8.22 -14.17 -7.24
C LYS A 307 -7.54 -13.11 -8.13
N GLY A 308 -8.07 -12.88 -9.32
CA GLY A 308 -7.71 -11.70 -10.11
C GLY A 308 -8.19 -10.40 -9.44
N GLY A 309 -7.52 -9.29 -9.75
CA GLY A 309 -7.92 -7.96 -9.32
C GLY A 309 -9.08 -7.42 -10.15
N ASN A 310 -9.83 -6.46 -9.61
CA ASN A 310 -10.85 -5.74 -10.36
C ASN A 310 -10.22 -4.60 -11.17
N GLY A 311 -10.72 -4.37 -12.38
CA GLY A 311 -10.35 -3.22 -13.20
C GLY A 311 -10.79 -1.91 -12.55
N GLY A 312 -10.05 -0.84 -12.80
CA GLY A 312 -10.37 0.48 -12.30
C GLY A 312 -11.50 1.15 -13.09
N GLY A 313 -12.37 1.90 -12.44
CA GLY A 313 -13.43 2.67 -13.09
C GLY A 313 -12.92 3.93 -13.79
N ALA A 314 -13.75 4.46 -14.68
CA ALA A 314 -13.50 5.67 -15.44
C ALA A 314 -14.66 6.68 -15.36
N GLY A 315 -14.31 7.94 -15.10
CA GLY A 315 -15.20 9.09 -15.14
C GLY A 315 -15.40 9.67 -16.54
N GLY A 316 -16.51 10.38 -16.77
CA GLY A 316 -16.61 11.40 -17.84
C GLY A 316 -16.37 10.94 -19.27
N SER A 317 -16.94 9.79 -19.66
CA SER A 317 -16.79 9.13 -20.97
C SER A 317 -15.45 8.42 -21.22
N GLY A 318 -14.64 8.19 -20.19
CA GLY A 318 -13.44 7.35 -20.26
C GLY A 318 -13.76 5.85 -20.37
N THR A 319 -12.73 5.01 -20.55
CA THR A 319 -12.90 3.54 -20.63
C THR A 319 -12.51 2.89 -19.31
N GLY A 320 -13.36 2.02 -18.77
CA GLY A 320 -13.04 1.22 -17.60
C GLY A 320 -11.89 0.25 -17.87
N GLY A 321 -11.08 -0.01 -16.85
CA GLY A 321 -9.94 -0.92 -16.95
C GLY A 321 -10.37 -2.38 -16.98
N SER A 322 -9.61 -3.22 -17.68
CA SER A 322 -9.82 -4.66 -17.68
C SER A 322 -9.45 -5.29 -16.34
N ALA A 323 -10.15 -6.35 -15.97
CA ALA A 323 -9.87 -7.11 -14.77
C ALA A 323 -8.73 -8.10 -14.96
N GLY A 324 -8.22 -8.62 -13.84
CA GLY A 324 -7.20 -9.67 -13.81
C GLY A 324 -7.81 -11.06 -13.81
N ASN A 325 -7.06 -12.02 -14.35
CA ASN A 325 -7.44 -13.42 -14.34
C ASN A 325 -7.18 -14.07 -12.97
N GLY A 326 -7.95 -15.09 -12.65
CA GLY A 326 -7.73 -15.94 -11.49
C GLY A 326 -6.51 -16.85 -11.68
N GLY A 327 -5.79 -17.10 -10.58
CA GLY A 327 -4.62 -17.96 -10.56
C GLY A 327 -4.97 -19.44 -10.70
N LYS A 328 -4.06 -20.20 -11.32
CA LYS A 328 -4.18 -21.66 -11.46
C LYS A 328 -3.92 -22.37 -10.13
N ALA A 329 -4.64 -23.45 -9.87
CA ALA A 329 -4.37 -24.38 -8.76
C ALA A 329 -3.92 -25.74 -9.27
N THR A 330 -2.82 -26.25 -8.72
CA THR A 330 -2.30 -27.60 -9.01
C THR A 330 -2.07 -28.36 -7.70
N SER A 331 -2.62 -29.56 -7.60
CA SER A 331 -2.45 -30.44 -6.44
C SER A 331 -2.16 -31.87 -6.91
N GLY A 332 -1.56 -32.70 -6.03
CA GLY A 332 -1.40 -34.14 -6.25
C GLY A 332 -2.74 -34.88 -6.18
N SER A 333 -3.00 -35.57 -5.08
CA SER A 333 -4.29 -36.22 -4.79
C SER A 333 -5.24 -35.34 -3.96
N GLY A 334 -4.78 -34.18 -3.51
CA GLY A 334 -5.57 -33.22 -2.75
C GLY A 334 -6.56 -32.40 -3.58
N LYS A 335 -7.24 -31.47 -2.92
CA LYS A 335 -8.19 -30.56 -3.56
C LYS A 335 -7.46 -29.45 -4.32
N ALA A 336 -7.81 -29.23 -5.60
CA ALA A 336 -7.39 -28.05 -6.36
C ALA A 336 -8.59 -27.13 -6.62
N THR A 337 -8.45 -25.84 -6.33
CA THR A 337 -9.47 -24.82 -6.62
C THR A 337 -8.85 -23.62 -7.32
N GLY A 338 -9.19 -23.40 -8.59
CA GLY A 338 -8.72 -22.24 -9.33
C GLY A 338 -9.27 -20.94 -8.75
N GLY A 339 -8.51 -19.86 -8.91
CA GLY A 339 -8.90 -18.52 -8.44
C GLY A 339 -10.02 -17.93 -9.29
N ALA A 340 -10.89 -17.11 -8.71
CA ALA A 340 -11.87 -16.37 -9.51
C ALA A 340 -11.20 -15.27 -10.33
N GLY A 341 -11.72 -14.99 -11.53
CA GLY A 341 -11.40 -13.76 -12.27
C GLY A 341 -11.97 -12.53 -11.57
N GLY A 342 -11.40 -11.37 -11.86
CA GLY A 342 -11.88 -10.08 -11.35
C GLY A 342 -12.96 -9.47 -12.23
N ASN A 343 -13.67 -8.47 -11.72
CA ASN A 343 -14.68 -7.74 -12.49
C ASN A 343 -14.03 -6.58 -13.26
N GLY A 344 -14.51 -6.31 -14.47
CA GLY A 344 -14.10 -5.16 -15.26
C GLY A 344 -14.51 -3.84 -14.61
N GLY A 345 -13.80 -2.77 -14.93
CA GLY A 345 -14.08 -1.44 -14.42
C GLY A 345 -15.28 -0.80 -15.12
N ASP A 346 -16.10 -0.08 -14.36
CA ASP A 346 -17.23 0.65 -14.93
C ASP A 346 -16.78 1.96 -15.58
N SER A 347 -17.50 2.38 -16.62
CA SER A 347 -17.41 3.71 -17.18
C SER A 347 -18.68 4.51 -16.86
N THR A 348 -18.50 5.79 -16.53
CA THR A 348 -19.59 6.73 -16.35
C THR A 348 -19.56 7.81 -17.43
N GLY A 349 -20.74 8.34 -17.80
CA GLY A 349 -20.87 9.41 -18.79
C GLY A 349 -21.63 8.99 -20.04
N PHE A 350 -21.43 9.73 -21.12
CA PHE A 350 -22.26 9.59 -22.32
C PHE A 350 -21.75 8.50 -23.28
N THR A 351 -20.43 8.35 -23.47
CA THR A 351 -19.87 7.46 -24.52
C THR A 351 -18.81 6.46 -24.07
N GLY A 352 -18.43 6.43 -22.79
CA GLY A 352 -17.29 5.61 -22.36
C GLY A 352 -17.64 4.13 -22.22
N ASN A 353 -16.73 3.21 -22.56
CA ASN A 353 -16.97 1.76 -22.49
C ASN A 353 -16.57 1.16 -21.14
N GLY A 354 -17.29 0.13 -20.70
CA GLY A 354 -16.87 -0.69 -19.57
C GLY A 354 -15.65 -1.54 -19.91
N GLY A 355 -14.90 -1.95 -18.88
CA GLY A 355 -13.76 -2.86 -19.02
C GLY A 355 -14.18 -4.33 -19.01
N ASP A 356 -13.36 -5.19 -19.61
CA ASP A 356 -13.64 -6.63 -19.65
C ASP A 356 -13.40 -7.30 -18.29
N GLY A 357 -14.22 -8.32 -18.00
CA GLY A 357 -14.06 -9.21 -16.86
C GLY A 357 -12.94 -10.23 -17.07
N GLY A 358 -12.37 -10.72 -15.96
CA GLY A 358 -11.25 -11.66 -15.97
C GLY A 358 -11.70 -13.11 -16.04
N ASP A 359 -10.87 -13.95 -16.64
CA ASP A 359 -11.08 -15.40 -16.66
C ASP A 359 -10.83 -16.01 -15.27
N GLY A 360 -11.60 -17.05 -14.93
CA GLY A 360 -11.33 -17.90 -13.78
C GLY A 360 -10.13 -18.82 -14.03
N GLY A 361 -9.35 -19.10 -12.98
CA GLY A 361 -8.19 -19.96 -13.05
C GLY A 361 -8.55 -21.45 -13.13
N ASP A 362 -7.70 -22.23 -13.78
CA ASP A 362 -7.87 -23.68 -13.89
C ASP A 362 -7.53 -24.41 -12.58
N ALA A 363 -8.06 -25.62 -12.43
CA ALA A 363 -7.71 -26.55 -11.36
C ALA A 363 -7.24 -27.90 -11.92
N VAL A 364 -6.04 -28.34 -11.53
CA VAL A 364 -5.43 -29.59 -11.97
C VAL A 364 -5.10 -30.47 -10.77
N THR A 365 -5.64 -31.68 -10.70
CA THR A 365 -5.37 -32.66 -9.62
C THR A 365 -5.81 -34.07 -10.02
N THR A 366 -5.35 -35.10 -9.32
CA THR A 366 -5.96 -36.45 -9.38
C THR A 366 -7.09 -36.62 -8.35
N GLY A 367 -7.21 -35.67 -7.41
CA GLY A 367 -8.31 -35.57 -6.45
C GLY A 367 -9.46 -34.70 -6.93
N THR A 368 -10.01 -33.87 -6.04
CA THR A 368 -11.15 -32.99 -6.34
C THR A 368 -10.71 -31.68 -6.99
N ALA A 369 -11.09 -31.48 -8.26
CA ALA A 369 -10.82 -30.26 -9.02
C ALA A 369 -12.06 -29.34 -9.08
N LYS A 370 -11.85 -28.03 -8.89
CA LYS A 370 -12.86 -26.99 -9.15
C LYS A 370 -12.21 -25.78 -9.84
N GLY A 371 -12.59 -25.48 -11.07
CA GLY A 371 -12.16 -24.25 -11.73
C GLY A 371 -12.70 -22.99 -11.06
N GLY A 372 -12.04 -21.86 -11.30
CA GLY A 372 -12.46 -20.55 -10.84
C GLY A 372 -13.68 -20.03 -11.58
N SER A 373 -14.48 -19.19 -10.93
CA SER A 373 -15.55 -18.46 -11.62
C SER A 373 -14.96 -17.36 -12.51
N ALA A 374 -15.64 -17.08 -13.62
CA ALA A 374 -15.43 -15.86 -14.40
C ALA A 374 -15.76 -14.61 -13.57
N GLY A 375 -15.12 -13.49 -13.91
CA GLY A 375 -15.56 -12.16 -13.52
C GLY A 375 -16.47 -11.52 -14.56
N SER A 376 -17.31 -10.60 -14.11
CA SER A 376 -18.23 -9.89 -15.00
C SER A 376 -17.53 -8.73 -15.73
N GLY A 377 -17.99 -8.39 -16.93
CA GLY A 377 -17.67 -7.13 -17.57
C GLY A 377 -18.18 -5.93 -16.76
N GLY A 378 -17.54 -4.78 -16.94
CA GLY A 378 -17.97 -3.49 -16.38
C GLY A 378 -19.04 -2.84 -17.24
N ALA A 379 -19.86 -1.98 -16.63
CA ALA A 379 -20.90 -1.24 -17.34
C ALA A 379 -20.32 -0.08 -18.17
N GLY A 380 -20.88 0.14 -19.36
CA GLY A 380 -20.62 1.32 -20.17
C GLY A 380 -21.45 2.54 -19.77
N GLY A 381 -21.09 3.69 -20.34
CA GLY A 381 -21.90 4.91 -20.30
C GLY A 381 -23.17 4.80 -21.15
N THR A 382 -23.99 5.86 -21.21
CA THR A 382 -25.32 5.82 -21.85
C THR A 382 -25.33 5.30 -23.30
N PHE A 383 -24.27 5.60 -24.06
CA PHE A 383 -24.03 5.11 -25.42
C PHE A 383 -22.71 4.31 -25.53
N GLY A 384 -22.09 4.00 -24.39
CA GLY A 384 -20.93 3.12 -24.33
C GLY A 384 -21.34 1.65 -24.32
N SER A 385 -20.43 0.76 -24.69
CA SER A 385 -20.66 -0.69 -24.55
C SER A 385 -20.22 -1.17 -23.18
N ASP A 386 -20.95 -2.13 -22.63
CA ASP A 386 -20.48 -2.94 -21.50
C ASP A 386 -19.27 -3.78 -21.92
N GLY A 387 -18.41 -4.10 -20.97
CA GLY A 387 -17.31 -5.03 -21.17
C GLY A 387 -17.79 -6.48 -21.29
N ALA A 388 -16.98 -7.33 -21.88
CA ALA A 388 -17.28 -8.75 -21.96
C ALA A 388 -17.07 -9.44 -20.60
N ASP A 389 -17.90 -10.45 -20.30
CA ASP A 389 -17.64 -11.36 -19.19
C ASP A 389 -16.44 -12.26 -19.48
N GLY A 390 -15.70 -12.62 -18.43
CA GLY A 390 -14.67 -13.64 -18.51
C GLY A 390 -15.22 -15.05 -18.68
N LYS A 391 -14.32 -16.01 -18.84
CA LYS A 391 -14.62 -17.45 -18.92
C LYS A 391 -14.35 -18.12 -17.59
N ALA A 392 -15.16 -19.11 -17.23
CA ALA A 392 -14.88 -19.93 -16.07
C ALA A 392 -13.66 -20.82 -16.32
N GLY A 393 -12.87 -21.05 -15.27
CA GLY A 393 -11.73 -21.96 -15.32
C GLY A 393 -12.15 -23.41 -15.43
N SER A 394 -11.27 -24.24 -16.00
CA SER A 394 -11.54 -25.65 -16.25
C SER A 394 -11.09 -26.53 -15.07
N PRO A 395 -11.93 -27.46 -14.60
CA PRO A 395 -11.50 -28.53 -13.72
C PRO A 395 -10.91 -29.68 -14.55
N SER A 396 -9.64 -30.01 -14.34
CA SER A 396 -9.01 -31.22 -14.84
C SER A 396 -8.72 -32.15 -13.66
N ALA A 397 -9.60 -33.13 -13.48
CA ALA A 397 -9.31 -34.30 -12.67
C ALA A 397 -8.67 -35.34 -13.59
N SER A 398 -7.36 -35.57 -13.48
CA SER A 398 -6.75 -36.75 -14.11
C SER A 398 -7.29 -37.97 -13.36
N GLN A 399 -8.41 -38.52 -13.83
CA GLN A 399 -8.82 -39.85 -13.43
C GLN A 399 -7.68 -40.77 -13.86
N SER A 400 -6.87 -41.21 -12.89
CA SER A 400 -6.03 -42.38 -13.08
C SER A 400 -6.97 -43.45 -13.60
N ALA A 401 -6.77 -43.85 -14.85
CA ALA A 401 -7.50 -44.96 -15.45
C ALA A 401 -7.49 -46.08 -14.42
N LYS A 402 -8.68 -46.39 -13.89
CA LYS A 402 -8.89 -47.53 -13.05
C LYS A 402 -8.59 -48.70 -13.97
N THR A 403 -7.36 -49.22 -13.93
CA THR A 403 -7.00 -50.46 -14.58
C THR A 403 -7.96 -51.49 -14.04
N SER A 404 -8.95 -51.85 -14.84
CA SER A 404 -9.69 -53.10 -14.72
C SER A 404 -8.67 -54.21 -14.93
N SER A 405 -8.02 -54.63 -13.85
CA SER A 405 -7.46 -55.96 -13.78
C SER A 405 -8.57 -56.85 -13.24
N ASP A 406 -9.43 -57.31 -14.16
CA ASP A 406 -10.06 -58.60 -14.01
C ASP A 406 -8.96 -59.64 -14.24
N ASP A 407 -8.60 -60.36 -13.17
CA ASP A 407 -8.11 -61.74 -13.15
C ASP A 407 -8.18 -62.28 -11.70
#